data_AF-A0A8G1TTQ1-F1
#
_entry.id   AF-A0A8G1TTQ1-F1
#
_cell.length_a   1.000
_cell.length_b   1.000
_cell.length_c   1.000
_cell.angle_alpha   90.00
_cell.angle_beta   90.00
_cell.angle_gamma   90.00
#
_symmetry.space_group_name_H-M   'P 1'
#
loop_
_entity.id
_entity.type
_entity.pdbx_description
1 polymer ?
#
loop_
_entity_poly.entity_id
_entity_poly.type
_entity_poly.pdbx_seq_one_letter_code
_entity_poly.pdbx_strand_id
1 'polypeptide(L)'
;MESSPRPTGAGIPENRRMRILPTVIVSLLLTACGPQDGARFALPEITRLPPGEVSYVPPGEALRNGYPATPAPRVARYPDGLVIMTRQVSQAEYAACVEAGACKALDPAQRQAVAPDLPAVGISWTDAVAYAAWLSERTGRRLRLPSYAEWVYAAGEAYRADVLPALPDGSDPAQRWLAEYEQQSLRGAQGDVTVRAFGAYGRNRAGLMDMAGSVWDWTDDCHARRVLDGLRDGASGNAAQEQEQESRNCGIRVAAGRHVAYLPDFIRDPKGGACSVGVPPANLGLRLVLEPG
;
A
#
# COMPACT_ATOMS: atom_id res chain seq x y z
N MET A 1 2.63 72.24 65.77
CA MET A 1 2.69 71.84 67.19
C MET A 1 2.76 70.33 67.18
N GLU A 2 3.80 69.63 67.63
CA GLU A 2 4.94 69.97 68.48
C GLU A 2 5.89 68.75 68.43
N SER A 3 7.06 68.92 69.05
CA SER A 3 8.01 67.88 69.49
C SER A 3 8.98 67.27 68.46
N SER A 4 10.18 67.88 68.43
CA SER A 4 11.46 67.15 68.29
C SER A 4 11.70 66.27 69.53
N PRO A 5 12.51 65.21 69.44
CA PRO A 5 13.86 65.35 70.01
C PRO A 5 15.00 64.61 69.25
N ARG A 6 16.21 65.18 69.30
CA ARG A 6 17.53 64.49 69.20
C ARG A 6 17.82 63.76 70.53
N PRO A 7 18.86 62.90 70.76
CA PRO A 7 20.21 62.91 70.16
C PRO A 7 20.99 61.56 70.15
N THR A 8 22.32 61.66 69.95
CA THR A 8 23.43 60.74 70.35
C THR A 8 23.52 59.37 69.67
N GLY A 9 24.65 58.86 69.21
CA GLY A 9 26.06 59.22 69.36
C GLY A 9 26.91 57.94 69.32
N ALA A 10 28.13 58.06 68.80
CA ALA A 10 29.28 57.15 68.96
C ALA A 10 29.36 55.86 68.11
N GLY A 11 30.50 55.71 67.43
CA GLY A 11 31.08 54.40 67.09
C GLY A 11 31.65 54.26 65.68
N ILE A 12 32.77 54.92 65.38
CA ILE A 12 33.73 54.39 64.38
C ILE A 12 34.85 53.72 65.19
N PRO A 13 35.18 52.46 64.89
CA PRO A 13 36.57 52.18 64.54
C PRO A 13 36.69 51.29 63.29
N GLU A 14 37.45 51.83 62.33
CA GLU A 14 38.62 51.22 61.69
C GLU A 14 38.63 49.73 61.29
N ASN A 15 38.95 49.56 60.00
CA ASN A 15 39.84 48.54 59.42
C ASN A 15 39.47 47.06 59.61
N ARG A 16 39.05 46.40 58.51
CA ARG A 16 39.77 45.25 57.97
C ARG A 16 39.17 44.69 56.67
N ARG A 17 40.07 44.60 55.67
CA ARG A 17 40.20 43.54 54.66
C ARG A 17 39.14 43.47 53.55
N MET A 18 39.53 44.07 52.43
CA MET A 18 39.15 43.69 51.08
C MET A 18 39.17 42.15 50.94
N ARG A 19 38.00 41.52 50.91
CA ARG A 19 37.82 40.11 50.56
C ARG A 19 37.47 40.05 49.08
N ILE A 20 38.40 39.51 48.31
CA ILE A 20 38.21 39.11 46.92
C ILE A 20 37.10 38.04 46.91
N LEU A 21 35.95 38.34 46.29
CA LEU A 21 34.92 37.34 46.03
C LEU A 21 35.45 36.34 45.00
N PRO A 22 35.32 35.01 45.22
CA PRO A 22 35.59 34.05 44.17
C PRO A 22 34.44 34.12 43.16
N THR A 23 34.79 34.34 41.89
CA THR A 23 33.88 34.22 40.75
C THR A 23 33.38 32.78 40.69
N VAL A 24 32.13 32.54 41.10
CA VAL A 24 31.45 31.26 40.88
C VAL A 24 31.10 31.20 39.40
N ILE A 25 31.89 30.42 38.64
CA ILE A 25 31.54 30.04 37.27
C ILE A 25 30.37 29.06 37.38
N VAL A 26 29.15 29.56 37.15
CA VAL A 26 27.98 28.72 36.92
C VAL A 26 28.16 28.07 35.56
N SER A 27 28.70 26.85 35.52
CA SER A 27 28.64 26.01 34.32
C SER A 27 27.17 25.72 34.03
N LEU A 28 26.61 26.43 33.04
CA LEU A 28 25.42 25.99 32.33
C LEU A 28 25.74 24.63 31.71
N LEU A 29 25.31 23.55 32.36
CA LEU A 29 25.09 22.27 31.69
C LEU A 29 23.86 22.46 30.80
N LEU A 30 24.08 22.99 29.61
CA LEU A 30 23.20 22.77 28.48
C LEU A 30 23.27 21.27 28.19
N THR A 31 22.40 20.49 28.84
CA THR A 31 21.97 19.21 28.29
C THR A 31 21.31 19.53 26.95
N ALA A 32 22.12 19.48 25.89
CA ALA A 32 21.61 19.38 24.54
C ALA A 32 20.78 18.09 24.50
N CYS A 33 19.45 18.25 24.56
CA CYS A 33 18.55 17.23 24.05
C CYS A 33 18.82 17.18 22.54
N GLY A 34 19.76 16.33 22.14
CA GLY A 34 19.88 15.94 20.74
C GLY A 34 18.55 15.35 20.26
N PRO A 35 18.21 15.48 18.97
CA PRO A 35 17.07 14.78 18.41
C PRO A 35 17.18 13.29 18.76
N GLN A 36 16.07 12.69 19.19
CA GLN A 36 16.03 11.25 19.43
C GLN A 36 16.14 10.50 18.10
N ASP A 37 17.37 10.31 17.65
CA ASP A 37 17.71 9.39 16.59
C ASP A 37 17.44 7.96 17.07
N GLY A 38 16.55 7.25 16.37
CA GLY A 38 16.67 5.80 16.28
C GLY A 38 15.56 4.93 16.86
N ALA A 39 14.37 5.46 17.20
CA ALA A 39 13.20 4.58 17.24
C ALA A 39 12.89 4.12 15.81
N ARG A 40 13.53 3.01 15.40
CA ARG A 40 13.21 2.29 14.15
C ARG A 40 11.71 1.99 14.21
N PHE A 41 10.99 2.46 13.21
CA PHE A 41 9.56 2.16 13.12
C PHE A 41 9.43 0.63 13.08
N ALA A 42 8.61 0.05 13.97
CA ALA A 42 8.44 -1.39 13.99
C ALA A 42 7.81 -1.81 12.66
N LEU A 43 8.37 -2.85 12.04
CA LEU A 43 7.76 -3.42 10.84
C LEU A 43 6.35 -3.90 11.20
N PRO A 44 5.33 -3.61 10.36
CA PRO A 44 4.05 -4.27 10.45
C PRO A 44 4.21 -5.80 10.44
N GLU A 45 3.22 -6.52 10.96
CA GLU A 45 3.23 -7.98 10.94
C GLU A 45 3.43 -8.51 9.51
N ILE A 46 4.49 -9.29 9.31
CA ILE A 46 4.86 -9.91 8.03
C ILE A 46 4.76 -11.43 8.12
N THR A 47 4.35 -12.04 7.02
CA THR A 47 4.29 -13.48 6.80
C THR A 47 5.30 -13.87 5.73
N ARG A 48 6.04 -14.97 5.96
CA ARG A 48 6.90 -15.59 4.96
C ARG A 48 6.17 -16.79 4.35
N LEU A 49 5.85 -16.69 3.07
CA LEU A 49 5.44 -17.84 2.26
C LEU A 49 6.67 -18.66 1.87
N PRO A 50 6.57 -20.01 1.85
CA PRO A 50 7.67 -20.87 1.47
C PRO A 50 8.01 -20.69 -0.03
N PRO A 51 9.15 -21.23 -0.48
CA PRO A 51 9.41 -21.41 -1.90
C PRO A 51 8.29 -22.14 -2.63
N GLY A 52 8.00 -21.73 -3.86
CA GLY A 52 6.94 -22.35 -4.66
C GLY A 52 6.68 -21.66 -5.99
N GLU A 53 5.57 -22.01 -6.61
CA GLU A 53 5.12 -21.42 -7.86
C GLU A 53 3.59 -21.24 -7.85
N VAL A 54 3.09 -20.36 -8.70
CA VAL A 54 1.66 -20.18 -8.93
C VAL A 54 1.36 -20.05 -10.41
N SER A 55 0.31 -20.74 -10.85
CA SER A 55 -0.32 -20.49 -12.15
C SER A 55 -1.37 -19.40 -11.99
N TYR A 56 -1.29 -18.36 -12.82
CA TYR A 56 -2.21 -17.23 -12.76
C TYR A 56 -2.55 -16.74 -14.16
N VAL A 57 -3.76 -16.18 -14.32
CA VAL A 57 -4.15 -15.54 -15.58
C VAL A 57 -3.58 -14.12 -15.59
N PRO A 58 -2.74 -13.74 -16.57
CA PRO A 58 -2.18 -12.40 -16.65
C PRO A 58 -3.27 -11.33 -16.62
N PRO A 59 -3.12 -10.26 -15.82
CA PRO A 59 -4.13 -9.21 -15.71
C PRO A 59 -4.12 -8.34 -16.97
N GLY A 60 -5.28 -7.79 -17.32
CA GLY A 60 -5.50 -6.92 -18.47
C GLY A 60 -6.42 -7.53 -19.52
N GLU A 61 -6.42 -6.92 -20.69
CA GLU A 61 -7.22 -7.35 -21.84
C GLU A 61 -6.41 -8.30 -22.72
N ALA A 62 -7.07 -9.34 -23.23
CA ALA A 62 -6.52 -10.14 -24.32
C ALA A 62 -7.55 -10.25 -25.44
N LEU A 63 -7.08 -10.13 -26.68
CA LEU A 63 -7.88 -10.17 -27.89
C LEU A 63 -7.36 -11.30 -28.78
N ARG A 64 -8.27 -12.06 -29.38
CA ARG A 64 -7.98 -13.04 -30.43
C ARG A 64 -8.89 -12.74 -31.61
N ASN A 65 -8.30 -12.51 -32.78
CA ASN A 65 -8.98 -12.05 -33.99
C ASN A 65 -9.85 -10.82 -33.74
N GLY A 66 -9.38 -9.90 -32.87
CA GLY A 66 -10.13 -8.70 -32.47
C GLY A 66 -11.24 -8.90 -31.44
N TYR A 67 -11.52 -10.13 -30.98
CA TYR A 67 -12.53 -10.42 -29.97
C TYR A 67 -11.91 -10.70 -28.60
N PRO A 68 -12.56 -10.31 -27.48
CA PRO A 68 -12.09 -10.64 -26.15
C PRO A 68 -11.85 -12.14 -25.97
N ALA A 69 -10.69 -12.47 -25.41
CA ALA A 69 -10.23 -13.84 -25.19
C ALA A 69 -9.63 -13.98 -23.79
N THR A 70 -9.52 -15.22 -23.31
CA THR A 70 -8.77 -15.52 -22.10
C THR A 70 -7.34 -15.91 -22.50
N PRO A 71 -6.31 -15.20 -22.00
CA PRO A 71 -4.92 -15.57 -22.29
C PRO A 71 -4.55 -16.86 -21.55
N ALA A 72 -3.56 -17.58 -22.07
CA ALA A 72 -3.01 -18.73 -21.38
C ALA A 72 -2.47 -18.33 -19.98
N PRO A 73 -2.68 -19.15 -18.94
CA PRO A 73 -2.08 -18.90 -17.64
C PRO A 73 -0.56 -18.85 -17.72
N ARG A 74 0.05 -17.94 -16.95
CA ARG A 74 1.51 -17.87 -16.73
C ARG A 74 1.86 -18.55 -15.42
N VAL A 75 3.13 -18.98 -15.30
CA VAL A 75 3.68 -19.54 -14.06
C VAL A 75 4.70 -18.56 -13.49
N ALA A 76 4.43 -18.03 -12.29
CA ALA A 76 5.42 -17.29 -11.52
C ALA A 76 6.09 -18.23 -10.51
N ARG A 77 7.42 -18.11 -10.37
CA ARG A 77 8.24 -18.96 -9.49
C ARG A 77 8.92 -18.09 -8.43
N TYR A 78 8.86 -18.53 -7.19
CA TYR A 78 9.43 -17.88 -6.02
C TYR A 78 10.38 -18.86 -5.32
N PRO A 79 11.62 -19.05 -5.81
CA PRO A 79 12.54 -20.05 -5.26
C PRO A 79 12.97 -19.77 -3.81
N ASP A 80 12.90 -18.51 -3.38
CA ASP A 80 13.24 -18.07 -2.02
C ASP A 80 11.99 -17.81 -1.15
N GLY A 81 10.81 -18.10 -1.70
CA GLY A 81 9.53 -17.73 -1.14
C GLY A 81 9.21 -16.24 -1.31
N LEU A 82 8.21 -15.77 -0.56
CA LEU A 82 7.75 -14.39 -0.59
C LEU A 82 7.53 -13.89 0.84
N VAL A 83 7.97 -12.67 1.15
CA VAL A 83 7.69 -12.03 2.45
C VAL A 83 6.71 -10.88 2.21
N ILE A 84 5.55 -10.94 2.84
CA ILE A 84 4.43 -10.01 2.61
C ILE A 84 3.74 -9.65 3.91
N MET A 85 3.20 -8.44 4.03
CA MET A 85 2.41 -8.03 5.19
C MET A 85 1.19 -8.96 5.38
N THR A 86 0.94 -9.37 6.63
CA THR A 86 -0.16 -10.29 7.00
C THR A 86 -1.54 -9.67 6.75
N ARG A 87 -1.64 -8.33 6.84
CA ARG A 87 -2.85 -7.53 6.63
C ARG A 87 -2.53 -6.26 5.84
N GLN A 88 -3.56 -5.56 5.37
CA GLN A 88 -3.40 -4.21 4.81
C GLN A 88 -2.82 -3.24 5.83
N VAL A 89 -2.25 -2.14 5.32
CA VAL A 89 -1.85 -0.99 6.11
C VAL A 89 -3.09 -0.41 6.81
N SER A 90 -2.96 -0.15 8.11
CA SER A 90 -4.01 0.41 8.95
C SER A 90 -4.07 1.93 8.87
N GLN A 91 -5.20 2.51 9.28
CA GLN A 91 -5.36 3.96 9.37
C GLN A 91 -4.31 4.59 10.30
N ALA A 92 -3.98 3.95 11.44
CA ALA A 92 -2.95 4.45 12.35
C ALA A 92 -1.55 4.42 11.73
N GLU A 93 -1.20 3.33 11.04
CA GLU A 93 0.10 3.21 10.36
C GLU A 93 0.24 4.22 9.23
N TYR A 94 -0.82 4.46 8.45
CA TYR A 94 -0.81 5.48 7.41
C TYR A 94 -0.76 6.90 8.00
N ALA A 95 -1.50 7.16 9.08
CA ALA A 95 -1.47 8.44 9.79
C ALA A 95 -0.06 8.80 10.28
N ALA A 96 0.73 7.83 10.75
CA ALA A 96 2.12 8.06 11.12
C ALA A 96 2.99 8.57 9.95
N CYS A 97 2.73 8.11 8.73
CA CYS A 97 3.40 8.64 7.52
C CYS A 97 2.98 10.08 7.22
N VAL A 98 1.71 10.40 7.44
CA VAL A 98 1.16 11.76 7.28
C VAL A 98 1.74 12.72 8.32
N GLU A 99 1.81 12.31 9.58
CA GLU A 99 2.42 13.07 10.67
C GLU A 99 3.91 13.33 10.44
N ALA A 100 4.62 12.38 9.81
CA ALA A 100 5.99 12.55 9.38
C ALA A 100 6.16 13.46 8.15
N GLY A 101 5.07 13.95 7.55
CA GLY A 101 5.08 14.80 6.36
C GLY A 101 5.43 14.08 5.05
N ALA A 102 5.51 12.75 5.07
CA ALA A 102 5.90 11.94 3.91
C ALA A 102 4.70 11.48 3.07
N CYS A 103 3.52 11.37 3.66
CA CYS A 103 2.28 10.99 2.98
C CYS A 103 1.25 12.13 2.98
N LYS A 104 0.40 12.17 1.94
CA LYS A 104 -0.77 13.06 1.91
C LYS A 104 -1.87 12.52 2.82
N ALA A 105 -2.58 13.41 3.50
CA ALA A 105 -3.72 13.01 4.32
C ALA A 105 -4.81 12.29 3.48
N LEU A 106 -5.39 11.24 4.07
CA LEU A 106 -6.55 10.54 3.52
C LEU A 106 -7.78 11.45 3.61
N ASP A 107 -8.63 11.41 2.58
CA ASP A 107 -9.87 12.18 2.57
C ASP A 107 -10.87 11.58 3.57
N PRO A 108 -11.34 12.34 4.58
CA PRO A 108 -12.36 11.88 5.51
C PRO A 108 -13.65 11.43 4.84
N ALA A 109 -14.04 12.03 3.70
CA ALA A 109 -15.27 11.67 2.99
C ALA A 109 -15.25 10.25 2.42
N GLN A 110 -14.07 9.64 2.29
CA GLN A 110 -13.90 8.29 1.75
C GLN A 110 -13.84 7.21 2.82
N ARG A 111 -13.90 7.60 4.10
CA ARG A 111 -13.80 6.67 5.22
C ARG A 111 -15.16 6.53 5.87
N GLN A 112 -15.74 5.33 5.78
CA GLN A 112 -16.99 4.99 6.46
C GLN A 112 -16.85 5.08 7.99
N ALA A 113 -15.65 4.80 8.51
CA ALA A 113 -15.31 4.91 9.92
C ALA A 113 -13.83 5.30 10.10
N VAL A 114 -13.56 6.00 11.20
CA VAL A 114 -12.21 6.38 11.64
C VAL A 114 -11.85 5.56 12.88
N ALA A 115 -10.98 4.57 12.72
CA ALA A 115 -10.47 3.76 13.82
C ALA A 115 -9.05 3.26 13.49
N PRO A 116 -8.15 3.19 14.48
CA PRO A 116 -6.72 2.94 14.26
C PRO A 116 -6.43 1.57 13.63
N ASP A 117 -7.29 0.59 13.89
CA ASP A 117 -7.19 -0.82 13.48
C ASP A 117 -8.07 -1.16 12.26
N LEU A 118 -8.60 -0.16 11.56
CA LEU A 118 -9.22 -0.34 10.25
C LEU A 118 -8.18 -0.23 9.13
N PRO A 119 -8.40 -0.89 7.99
CA PRO A 119 -7.62 -0.64 6.78
C PRO A 119 -7.64 0.84 6.39
N ALA A 120 -6.48 1.34 5.96
CA ALA A 120 -6.37 2.62 5.29
C ALA A 120 -6.89 2.48 3.85
N VAL A 121 -7.82 3.36 3.47
CA VAL A 121 -8.52 3.33 2.18
C VAL A 121 -8.58 4.72 1.55
N GLY A 122 -8.99 4.80 0.28
CA GLY A 122 -8.97 6.06 -0.48
C GLY A 122 -7.56 6.47 -0.88
N ILE A 123 -6.69 5.48 -1.12
CA ILE A 123 -5.26 5.69 -1.38
C ILE A 123 -5.03 5.64 -2.88
N SER A 124 -4.39 6.68 -3.43
CA SER A 124 -3.93 6.68 -4.82
C SER A 124 -2.72 5.75 -4.98
N TRP A 125 -2.46 5.26 -6.20
CA TRP A 125 -1.30 4.38 -6.41
C TRP A 125 0.01 5.10 -6.04
N THR A 126 0.13 6.38 -6.39
CA THR A 126 1.29 7.21 -6.04
C THR A 126 1.45 7.40 -4.53
N ASP A 127 0.35 7.61 -3.80
CA ASP A 127 0.38 7.72 -2.34
C ASP A 127 0.79 6.38 -1.69
N ALA A 128 0.40 5.24 -2.29
CA ALA A 128 0.79 3.92 -1.82
C ALA A 128 2.30 3.65 -2.00
N VAL A 129 2.87 4.07 -3.14
CA VAL A 129 4.31 4.00 -3.40
C VAL A 129 5.08 4.93 -2.45
N ALA A 130 4.59 6.15 -2.21
CA ALA A 130 5.19 7.08 -1.26
C ALA A 130 5.22 6.48 0.17
N TYR A 131 4.14 5.84 0.59
CA TYR A 131 4.09 5.14 1.87
C TYR A 131 5.12 3.99 1.94
N ALA A 132 5.24 3.18 0.88
CA ALA A 132 6.22 2.09 0.84
C ALA A 132 7.67 2.61 0.92
N ALA A 133 7.98 3.71 0.23
CA ALA A 133 9.29 4.36 0.29
C ALA A 133 9.59 4.88 1.70
N TRP A 134 8.65 5.62 2.31
CA TRP A 134 8.79 6.11 3.68
C TRP A 134 8.99 4.97 4.68
N LEU A 135 8.18 3.91 4.62
CA LEU A 135 8.32 2.78 5.53
C LEU A 135 9.67 2.07 5.32
N SER A 136 10.17 2.04 4.09
CA SER A 136 11.48 1.47 3.78
C SER A 136 12.61 2.24 4.47
N GLU A 137 12.59 3.56 4.38
CA GLU A 137 13.57 4.44 5.05
C GLU A 137 13.49 4.29 6.58
N ARG A 138 12.28 4.25 7.13
CA ARG A 138 12.05 4.18 8.59
C ARG A 138 12.45 2.85 9.21
N THR A 139 12.43 1.77 8.43
CA THR A 139 12.74 0.41 8.89
C THR A 139 14.13 -0.05 8.47
N GLY A 140 14.75 0.61 7.49
CA GLY A 140 15.99 0.16 6.85
C GLY A 140 15.81 -1.10 6.00
N ARG A 141 14.59 -1.38 5.55
CA ARG A 141 14.20 -2.60 4.83
C ARG A 141 13.47 -2.22 3.57
N ARG A 142 13.79 -2.83 2.43
CA ARG A 142 13.16 -2.46 1.15
C ARG A 142 11.76 -3.05 1.03
N LEU A 143 10.75 -2.20 1.16
CA LEU A 143 9.34 -2.52 0.99
C LEU A 143 8.81 -1.90 -0.31
N ARG A 144 7.91 -2.62 -0.98
CA ARG A 144 7.23 -2.17 -2.20
C ARG A 144 5.83 -2.76 -2.31
N LEU A 145 5.05 -2.27 -3.26
CA LEU A 145 3.81 -2.93 -3.67
C LEU A 145 4.13 -4.34 -4.22
N PRO A 146 3.26 -5.34 -3.98
CA PRO A 146 3.37 -6.62 -4.65
C PRO A 146 3.16 -6.43 -6.15
N SER A 147 3.82 -7.25 -6.96
CA SER A 147 3.30 -7.57 -8.29
C SER A 147 1.98 -8.33 -8.16
N TYR A 148 1.15 -8.30 -9.19
CA TYR A 148 -0.08 -9.06 -9.25
C TYR A 148 0.18 -10.57 -9.08
N ALA A 149 1.25 -11.10 -9.69
CA ALA A 149 1.64 -12.49 -9.51
C ALA A 149 2.00 -12.82 -8.04
N GLU A 150 2.73 -11.93 -7.35
CA GLU A 150 3.06 -12.10 -5.93
C GLU A 150 1.80 -12.03 -5.07
N TRP A 151 0.86 -11.14 -5.40
CA TRP A 151 -0.42 -11.06 -4.72
C TRP A 151 -1.24 -12.35 -4.91
N VAL A 152 -1.27 -12.90 -6.13
CA VAL A 152 -1.96 -14.17 -6.42
C VAL A 152 -1.31 -15.34 -5.67
N TYR A 153 0.02 -15.40 -5.62
CA TYR A 153 0.75 -16.38 -4.82
C TYR A 153 0.39 -16.27 -3.33
N ALA A 154 0.37 -15.04 -2.82
CA ALA A 154 0.02 -14.73 -1.44
C ALA A 154 -1.44 -15.06 -1.09
N ALA A 155 -2.36 -14.83 -2.03
CA ALA A 155 -3.78 -15.05 -1.84
C ALA A 155 -4.13 -16.54 -1.74
N GLY A 156 -3.40 -17.41 -2.46
CA GLY A 156 -3.59 -18.86 -2.40
C GLY A 156 -5.03 -19.26 -2.71
N GLU A 157 -5.68 -19.99 -1.81
CA GLU A 157 -7.08 -20.41 -2.00
C GLU A 157 -8.11 -19.26 -1.93
N ALA A 158 -7.71 -18.04 -1.58
CA ALA A 158 -8.56 -16.85 -1.64
C ALA A 158 -8.61 -16.23 -3.06
N TYR A 159 -7.65 -16.55 -3.92
CA TYR A 159 -7.61 -16.03 -5.29
C TYR A 159 -8.78 -16.57 -6.13
N ARG A 160 -9.43 -15.69 -6.88
CA ARG A 160 -10.43 -16.04 -7.89
C ARG A 160 -10.01 -15.41 -9.20
N ALA A 161 -9.61 -16.25 -10.17
CA ALA A 161 -9.27 -15.78 -11.49
C ALA A 161 -10.50 -15.19 -12.18
N ASP A 162 -10.31 -14.06 -12.87
CA ASP A 162 -11.36 -13.44 -13.69
C ASP A 162 -11.43 -14.14 -15.05
N VAL A 163 -11.96 -15.36 -15.06
CA VAL A 163 -12.15 -16.17 -16.26
C VAL A 163 -13.60 -16.58 -16.38
N LEU A 164 -14.11 -16.46 -17.61
CA LEU A 164 -15.41 -16.98 -17.95
C LEU A 164 -15.40 -18.52 -17.90
N PRO A 165 -16.53 -19.14 -17.55
CA PRO A 165 -16.67 -20.58 -17.70
C PRO A 165 -16.46 -20.99 -19.16
N ALA A 166 -16.14 -22.26 -19.39
CA ALA A 166 -16.05 -22.80 -20.75
C ALA A 166 -17.41 -22.65 -21.45
N LEU A 167 -17.43 -21.89 -22.55
CA LEU A 167 -18.63 -21.65 -23.34
C LEU A 167 -18.75 -22.72 -24.43
N PRO A 168 -19.98 -23.16 -24.77
CA PRO A 168 -20.22 -24.07 -25.90
C PRO A 168 -19.60 -23.58 -27.21
N ASP A 169 -19.71 -22.28 -27.49
CA ASP A 169 -18.95 -21.58 -28.51
C ASP A 169 -18.31 -20.32 -27.92
N GLY A 170 -17.02 -20.40 -27.60
CA GLY A 170 -16.25 -19.26 -27.07
C GLY A 170 -16.01 -18.14 -28.07
N SER A 171 -16.33 -18.36 -29.36
CA SER A 171 -16.27 -17.33 -30.40
C SER A 171 -17.60 -16.59 -30.60
N ASP A 172 -18.69 -17.09 -30.02
CA ASP A 172 -20.00 -16.43 -30.07
C ASP A 172 -20.04 -15.25 -29.06
N PRO A 173 -20.07 -13.99 -29.54
CA PRO A 173 -20.08 -12.83 -28.65
C PRO A 173 -21.33 -12.77 -27.78
N ALA A 174 -22.47 -13.32 -28.22
CA ALA A 174 -23.70 -13.30 -27.43
C ALA A 174 -23.60 -14.21 -26.20
N GLN A 175 -23.10 -15.44 -26.36
CA GLN A 175 -22.86 -16.34 -25.24
C GLN A 175 -21.84 -15.77 -24.27
N ARG A 176 -20.79 -15.13 -24.79
CA ARG A 176 -19.79 -14.46 -23.98
C ARG A 176 -20.38 -13.33 -23.14
N TRP A 177 -21.16 -12.44 -23.74
CA TRP A 177 -21.81 -11.34 -23.02
C TRP A 177 -22.77 -11.82 -21.94
N LEU A 178 -23.52 -12.91 -22.19
CA LEU A 178 -24.39 -13.51 -21.18
C LEU A 178 -23.58 -14.02 -19.98
N ALA A 179 -22.46 -14.72 -20.22
CA ALA A 179 -21.60 -15.20 -19.16
C ALA A 179 -20.92 -14.06 -18.38
N GLU A 180 -20.47 -13.01 -19.06
CA GLU A 180 -19.92 -11.80 -18.43
C GLU A 180 -20.98 -11.12 -17.55
N TYR A 181 -22.21 -10.97 -18.05
CA TYR A 181 -23.32 -10.39 -17.31
C TYR A 181 -23.70 -11.20 -16.07
N GLU A 182 -23.73 -12.52 -16.18
CA GLU A 182 -23.99 -13.41 -15.04
C GLU A 182 -22.89 -13.27 -13.97
N GLN A 183 -21.63 -13.28 -14.39
CA GLN A 183 -20.50 -13.11 -13.47
C GLN A 183 -20.51 -11.73 -12.78
N GLN A 184 -20.84 -10.66 -13.51
CA GLN A 184 -21.01 -9.32 -12.94
C GLN A 184 -22.19 -9.26 -11.96
N SER A 185 -23.32 -9.89 -12.30
CA SER A 185 -24.50 -9.95 -11.45
C SER A 185 -24.20 -10.69 -10.14
N LEU A 186 -23.47 -11.80 -10.21
CA LEU A 186 -23.00 -12.54 -9.04
C LEU A 186 -22.08 -11.67 -8.18
N ARG A 187 -21.13 -10.92 -8.76
CA ARG A 187 -20.26 -9.98 -8.01
C ARG A 187 -21.07 -8.91 -7.28
N GLY A 188 -22.06 -8.32 -7.95
CA GLY A 188 -22.95 -7.32 -7.36
C GLY A 188 -23.81 -7.89 -6.23
N ALA A 189 -24.24 -9.16 -6.33
CA ALA A 189 -25.00 -9.85 -5.30
C ALA A 189 -24.16 -10.34 -4.11
N GLN A 190 -22.83 -10.52 -4.28
CA GLN A 190 -21.91 -11.10 -3.29
C GLN A 190 -21.53 -10.19 -2.11
N GLY A 191 -22.29 -9.12 -1.86
CA GLY A 191 -22.44 -8.61 -0.50
C GLY A 191 -21.51 -7.49 -0.06
N ASP A 192 -21.73 -7.16 1.21
CA ASP A 192 -21.24 -6.03 2.01
C ASP A 192 -19.87 -5.48 1.58
N VAL A 193 -19.86 -4.26 1.03
CA VAL A 193 -18.64 -3.51 0.67
C VAL A 193 -18.11 -2.67 1.84
N THR A 194 -18.67 -2.82 3.05
CA THR A 194 -18.20 -2.10 4.22
C THR A 194 -16.77 -2.49 4.57
N VAL A 195 -15.97 -1.47 4.87
CA VAL A 195 -14.62 -1.66 5.42
C VAL A 195 -14.77 -2.15 6.86
N ARG A 196 -14.16 -3.29 7.18
CA ARG A 196 -14.26 -3.95 8.49
C ARG A 196 -12.90 -4.03 9.16
N ALA A 197 -12.89 -4.34 10.46
CA ALA A 197 -11.67 -4.65 11.19
C ALA A 197 -10.94 -5.86 10.59
N PHE A 198 -9.63 -5.92 10.81
CA PHE A 198 -8.79 -6.98 10.26
C PHE A 198 -9.27 -8.38 10.68
N GLY A 199 -9.27 -9.31 9.73
CA GLY A 199 -9.68 -10.70 9.90
C GLY A 199 -11.19 -10.93 9.79
N ALA A 200 -12.00 -9.90 9.54
CA ALA A 200 -13.46 -10.04 9.36
C ALA A 200 -13.83 -10.94 8.18
N TYR A 201 -12.96 -11.04 7.17
CA TYR A 201 -13.12 -11.93 6.00
C TYR A 201 -12.25 -13.19 6.11
N GLY A 202 -11.71 -13.46 7.29
CA GLY A 202 -10.95 -14.66 7.61
C GLY A 202 -9.47 -14.59 7.22
N ARG A 203 -8.79 -15.72 7.42
CA ARG A 203 -7.38 -15.94 7.08
C ARG A 203 -7.27 -17.06 6.06
N ASN A 204 -6.37 -16.92 5.10
CA ASN A 204 -6.02 -18.02 4.22
C ASN A 204 -5.02 -18.98 4.90
N ARG A 205 -4.67 -20.09 4.23
CA ARG A 205 -3.73 -21.12 4.74
C ARG A 205 -2.33 -20.59 5.02
N ALA A 206 -1.92 -19.51 4.38
CA ALA A 206 -0.65 -18.83 4.67
C ALA A 206 -0.75 -17.89 5.89
N GLY A 207 -1.95 -17.68 6.45
CA GLY A 207 -2.19 -16.83 7.62
C GLY A 207 -2.51 -15.38 7.29
N LEU A 208 -2.58 -15.01 6.00
CA LEU A 208 -2.90 -13.65 5.56
C LEU A 208 -4.38 -13.36 5.76
N MET A 209 -4.68 -12.18 6.29
CA MET A 209 -6.03 -11.69 6.55
C MET A 209 -6.63 -11.01 5.33
N ASP A 210 -7.94 -11.20 5.14
CA ASP A 210 -8.80 -10.40 4.27
C ASP A 210 -8.39 -10.30 2.79
N MET A 211 -7.69 -11.31 2.25
CA MET A 211 -7.27 -11.36 0.83
C MET A 211 -8.46 -11.31 -0.15
N ALA A 212 -9.63 -11.80 0.25
CA ALA A 212 -10.87 -11.74 -0.52
C ALA A 212 -11.91 -10.79 0.12
N GLY A 213 -11.45 -9.84 0.94
CA GLY A 213 -12.29 -8.88 1.65
C GLY A 213 -12.77 -7.71 0.80
N SER A 214 -13.35 -6.71 1.48
CA SER A 214 -13.94 -5.53 0.85
C SER A 214 -12.95 -4.46 0.39
N VAL A 215 -11.66 -4.60 0.71
CA VAL A 215 -10.60 -3.64 0.34
C VAL A 215 -9.66 -4.27 -0.69
N TRP A 216 -9.51 -3.60 -1.83
CA TRP A 216 -8.49 -3.95 -2.82
C TRP A 216 -7.10 -3.53 -2.36
N ASP A 217 -6.11 -4.36 -2.68
CA ASP A 217 -4.70 -4.05 -2.57
C ASP A 217 -4.19 -3.52 -3.91
N TRP A 218 -3.52 -2.36 -3.88
CA TRP A 218 -2.71 -1.94 -5.02
C TRP A 218 -1.60 -2.94 -5.33
N THR A 219 -1.38 -3.19 -6.62
CA THR A 219 -0.21 -3.90 -7.13
C THR A 219 0.66 -2.96 -7.96
N ASP A 220 1.89 -3.37 -8.26
CA ASP A 220 2.82 -2.60 -9.10
C ASP A 220 2.56 -2.78 -10.61
N ASP A 221 1.69 -3.73 -10.98
CA ASP A 221 1.40 -4.06 -12.38
C ASP A 221 0.60 -2.97 -13.10
N CYS A 222 1.04 -2.65 -14.31
CA CYS A 222 0.30 -1.81 -15.25
C CYS A 222 -0.78 -2.61 -15.97
N HIS A 223 -1.83 -1.93 -16.43
CA HIS A 223 -2.77 -2.54 -17.36
C HIS A 223 -2.04 -2.94 -18.64
N ALA A 224 -2.29 -4.16 -19.12
CA ALA A 224 -1.73 -4.69 -20.35
C ALA A 224 -2.85 -5.04 -21.34
N ARG A 225 -2.63 -4.76 -22.61
CA ARG A 225 -3.45 -5.27 -23.73
C ARG A 225 -2.61 -6.24 -24.53
N ARG A 226 -3.17 -7.42 -24.78
CA ARG A 226 -2.55 -8.54 -25.50
C ARG A 226 -3.31 -8.85 -26.77
N VAL A 227 -2.60 -9.03 -27.87
CA VAL A 227 -3.14 -9.59 -29.11
C VAL A 227 -2.58 -11.00 -29.27
N LEU A 228 -3.47 -11.98 -29.36
CA LEU A 228 -3.19 -13.42 -29.39
C LEU A 228 -3.28 -13.99 -30.82
N ASP A 229 -2.81 -13.22 -31.80
CA ASP A 229 -2.94 -13.52 -33.22
C ASP A 229 -1.60 -13.99 -33.80
N GLY A 230 -1.63 -15.12 -34.52
CA GLY A 230 -0.48 -15.66 -35.25
C GLY A 230 0.08 -16.96 -34.66
N LEU A 231 0.19 -17.98 -35.52
CA LEU A 231 1.18 -19.04 -35.36
C LEU A 231 2.51 -18.48 -35.88
N ARG A 232 3.59 -18.66 -35.13
CA ARG A 232 4.92 -18.30 -35.61
C ARG A 232 5.25 -19.20 -36.82
N ASP A 233 5.30 -18.63 -38.02
CA ASP A 233 5.77 -19.34 -39.22
C ASP A 233 7.16 -19.93 -38.91
N GLY A 234 7.27 -21.27 -38.93
CA GLY A 234 8.53 -21.99 -38.71
C GLY A 234 8.68 -22.76 -37.40
N ALA A 235 7.66 -22.85 -36.54
CA ALA A 235 7.70 -23.77 -35.38
C ALA A 235 7.48 -25.23 -35.82
N SER A 236 8.48 -25.82 -36.47
CA SER A 236 8.57 -27.29 -36.61
C SER A 236 8.99 -27.88 -35.26
N GLY A 237 7.99 -28.20 -34.44
CA GLY A 237 8.19 -28.82 -33.14
C GLY A 237 6.95 -28.63 -32.27
N ASN A 238 6.63 -29.64 -31.46
CA ASN A 238 5.42 -29.71 -30.63
C ASN A 238 5.40 -28.63 -29.52
N ALA A 239 5.13 -27.37 -29.89
CA ALA A 239 4.66 -26.28 -29.05
C ALA A 239 4.42 -25.08 -29.98
N ALA A 240 3.24 -24.99 -30.58
CA ALA A 240 2.78 -23.75 -31.17
C ALA A 240 2.67 -22.71 -30.03
N GLN A 241 3.72 -21.92 -29.83
CA GLN A 241 3.64 -20.76 -28.95
C GLN A 241 2.87 -19.69 -29.72
N GLU A 242 1.69 -19.33 -29.22
CA GLU A 242 0.91 -18.21 -29.72
C GLU A 242 1.78 -16.95 -29.67
N GLN A 243 1.81 -16.20 -30.77
CA GLN A 243 2.54 -14.95 -30.82
C GLN A 243 1.76 -13.89 -30.03
N GLU A 244 2.23 -13.61 -28.81
CA GLU A 244 1.61 -12.60 -27.94
C GLU A 244 2.28 -11.24 -28.16
N GLN A 245 1.53 -10.24 -28.64
CA GLN A 245 1.97 -8.85 -28.66
C GLN A 245 1.36 -8.12 -27.45
N GLU A 246 2.20 -7.70 -26.50
CA GLU A 246 1.78 -7.03 -25.27
C GLU A 246 2.12 -5.53 -25.32
N SER A 247 1.12 -4.69 -25.06
CA SER A 247 1.27 -3.24 -24.85
C SER A 247 0.85 -2.88 -23.43
N ARG A 248 1.62 -2.01 -22.76
CA ARG A 248 1.37 -1.62 -21.35
C ARG A 248 0.97 -0.17 -21.24
N ASN A 249 0.00 0.11 -20.39
CA ASN A 249 -0.40 1.46 -19.99
C ASN A 249 -0.31 1.59 -18.47
N CYS A 250 0.67 2.34 -17.98
CA CYS A 250 0.92 2.52 -16.55
C CYS A 250 0.20 3.73 -15.94
N GLY A 251 -0.70 4.39 -16.68
CA GLY A 251 -1.69 5.31 -16.11
C GLY A 251 -2.97 4.60 -15.63
N ILE A 252 -3.04 3.28 -15.86
CA ILE A 252 -4.05 2.35 -15.34
C ILE A 252 -3.29 1.20 -14.68
N ARG A 253 -3.65 0.86 -13.45
CA ARG A 253 -2.99 -0.12 -12.61
C ARG A 253 -3.92 -1.26 -12.26
N VAL A 254 -3.30 -2.37 -11.91
CA VAL A 254 -4.00 -3.55 -11.41
C VAL A 254 -4.16 -3.42 -9.90
N ALA A 255 -5.39 -3.51 -9.43
CA ALA A 255 -5.71 -3.68 -8.02
C ALA A 255 -6.30 -5.08 -7.82
N ALA A 256 -5.87 -5.76 -6.77
CA ALA A 256 -6.20 -7.15 -6.51
C ALA A 256 -7.02 -7.29 -5.23
N GLY A 257 -7.94 -8.25 -5.20
CA GLY A 257 -8.89 -8.43 -4.11
C GLY A 257 -9.86 -9.55 -4.45
N ARG A 258 -11.10 -9.43 -3.98
CA ARG A 258 -12.20 -10.38 -4.31
C ARG A 258 -12.37 -10.61 -5.82
N HIS A 259 -12.09 -9.59 -6.61
CA HIS A 259 -11.85 -9.69 -8.05
C HIS A 259 -10.77 -8.68 -8.45
N VAL A 260 -10.17 -8.89 -9.61
CA VAL A 260 -9.23 -7.93 -10.21
C VAL A 260 -9.99 -6.65 -10.57
N ALA A 261 -9.36 -5.50 -10.40
CA ALA A 261 -9.84 -4.21 -10.86
C ALA A 261 -8.74 -3.49 -11.64
N TYR A 262 -9.14 -2.77 -12.69
CA TYR A 262 -8.26 -1.92 -13.48
C TYR A 262 -8.66 -0.48 -13.22
N LEU A 263 -7.78 0.26 -12.55
CA LEU A 263 -8.10 1.58 -12.01
C LEU A 263 -7.03 2.57 -12.44
N PRO A 264 -7.36 3.83 -12.74
CA PRO A 264 -6.34 4.85 -12.95
C PRO A 264 -5.54 5.07 -11.67
N ASP A 265 -4.34 5.63 -11.78
CA ASP A 265 -3.45 5.87 -10.63
C ASP A 265 -4.05 6.87 -9.60
N PHE A 266 -5.11 7.61 -9.99
CA PHE A 266 -5.78 8.68 -9.22
C PHE A 266 -4.82 9.79 -8.79
N ILE A 267 -4.31 10.54 -9.78
CA ILE A 267 -3.40 11.65 -9.56
C ILE A 267 -4.16 12.79 -8.90
N ARG A 268 -3.84 13.04 -7.63
CA ARG A 268 -4.48 14.09 -6.82
C ARG A 268 -4.06 15.51 -7.18
N ASP A 269 -3.01 15.68 -8.01
CA ASP A 269 -2.65 16.98 -8.58
C ASP A 269 -3.40 17.20 -9.91
N PRO A 270 -4.37 18.12 -9.95
CA PRO A 270 -5.18 18.35 -11.15
C PRO A 270 -4.38 18.83 -12.36
N LYS A 271 -3.21 19.45 -12.17
CA LYS A 271 -2.41 19.98 -13.29
C LYS A 271 -1.64 18.88 -14.02
N GLY A 272 -1.16 17.87 -13.29
CA GLY A 272 -0.36 16.78 -13.86
C GLY A 272 -1.16 15.55 -14.26
N GLY A 273 -2.41 15.41 -13.79
CA GLY A 273 -3.11 14.13 -13.84
C GLY A 273 -3.90 13.79 -15.10
N ALA A 274 -4.24 14.77 -15.95
CA ALA A 274 -5.13 14.58 -17.11
C ALA A 274 -6.38 13.72 -16.79
N CYS A 275 -6.64 12.65 -17.54
CA CYS A 275 -7.77 11.73 -17.30
C CYS A 275 -7.61 10.87 -16.03
N SER A 276 -6.44 10.86 -15.41
CA SER A 276 -6.18 10.17 -14.14
C SER A 276 -6.41 11.08 -12.93
N VAL A 277 -6.81 12.36 -13.12
CA VAL A 277 -7.24 13.21 -12.01
C VAL A 277 -8.52 12.64 -11.42
N GLY A 278 -8.49 12.35 -10.11
CA GLY A 278 -9.65 11.83 -9.44
C GLY A 278 -9.40 11.54 -7.97
N VAL A 279 -10.48 11.20 -7.29
CA VAL A 279 -10.47 10.79 -5.89
C VAL A 279 -10.47 9.25 -5.86
N PRO A 280 -9.47 8.59 -5.23
CA PRO A 280 -9.37 7.12 -5.25
C PRO A 280 -10.54 6.46 -4.51
N PRO A 281 -11.17 5.37 -4.98
CA PRO A 281 -12.32 4.76 -4.32
C PRO A 281 -12.15 4.43 -2.83
N ALA A 282 -13.26 4.46 -2.07
CA ALA A 282 -13.34 4.22 -0.62
C ALA A 282 -12.95 2.80 -0.15
N ASN A 283 -12.63 1.91 -1.09
CA ASN A 283 -12.32 0.50 -0.87
C ASN A 283 -10.93 0.14 -1.41
N LEU A 284 -10.07 1.14 -1.65
CA LEU A 284 -8.76 0.95 -2.25
C LEU A 284 -7.67 1.27 -1.24
N GLY A 285 -6.93 0.24 -0.83
CA GLY A 285 -5.86 0.30 0.15
C GLY A 285 -4.56 -0.28 -0.39
N LEU A 286 -3.72 -0.78 0.51
CA LEU A 286 -2.43 -1.37 0.16
C LEU A 286 -1.95 -2.39 1.19
N ARG A 287 -1.12 -3.29 0.68
CA ARG A 287 -0.31 -4.26 1.41
C ARG A 287 1.06 -4.29 0.75
N LEU A 288 2.12 -4.46 1.53
CA LEU A 288 3.49 -4.40 1.01
C LEU A 288 4.16 -5.76 1.05
N VAL A 289 5.08 -5.97 0.12
CA VAL A 289 6.06 -7.05 0.15
C VAL A 289 7.41 -6.50 0.59
N LEU A 290 8.17 -7.37 1.24
CA LEU A 290 9.52 -7.09 1.71
C LEU A 290 10.51 -7.82 0.79
N GLU A 291 11.41 -7.08 0.17
CA GLU A 291 12.42 -7.69 -0.69
C GLU A 291 13.46 -8.47 0.14
N PRO A 292 14.03 -9.56 -0.44
CA PRO A 292 15.24 -10.18 0.09
C PRO A 292 16.35 -9.13 0.20
N GLY A 293 17.01 -9.08 1.36
CA GLY A 293 18.14 -8.20 1.63
C GLY A 293 19.48 -8.88 1.37
#